data_AF-A0A6P8J074-F1
#
_entry.id   AF-A0A6P8J074-F1
#
_cell.length_a   1.000
_cell.length_b   1.000
_cell.length_c   1.000
_cell.angle_alpha   90.00
_cell.angle_beta   90.00
_cell.angle_gamma   90.00
#
_symmetry.space_group_name_H-M   'P 1'
#
loop_
_entity.id
_entity.type
_entity.pdbx_description
1 polymer ?
#
loop_
_entity_poly.entity_id
_entity_poly.type
_entity_poly.pdbx_seq_one_letter_code
_entity_poly.pdbx_strand_id
1 'polypeptide(L)'
;MAATRLLNFCKNFTRSLSAVRLPKAVPEQFLFSSQTPVHQPSFQRLFSGSCLYSRIVIPQHFRQPCTVTQQRHITLLTTFNVVDNSALGQRTKRNRKPYLIGFYRKRKTADIGDVIRVAVGGKTNKAIVVGTRKTKHHTVPRYDNNNIVLVDDNLAPLGTRIKGPIPSIIRRRQAKYSKVLAIASRFI
;
A
#
# COMPACT_ATOMS: atom_id res chain seq x y z
N MET A 1 -63.58 10.76 -11.94
CA MET A 1 -63.64 9.64 -10.98
C MET A 1 -62.53 8.64 -11.29
N ALA A 2 -61.43 8.62 -10.54
CA ALA A 2 -60.47 7.51 -10.40
C ALA A 2 -59.20 7.95 -9.63
N ALA A 3 -59.35 8.54 -8.44
CA ALA A 3 -58.21 8.97 -7.62
C ALA A 3 -58.46 8.67 -6.14
N THR A 4 -58.76 7.41 -5.80
CA THR A 4 -59.00 7.01 -4.40
C THR A 4 -58.82 5.50 -4.20
N ARG A 5 -57.64 4.95 -4.54
CA ARG A 5 -57.38 3.51 -4.27
C ARG A 5 -55.94 3.11 -3.97
N LEU A 6 -55.09 4.00 -3.46
CA LEU A 6 -53.70 3.69 -3.08
C LEU A 6 -53.22 4.44 -1.82
N LEU A 7 -54.14 4.79 -0.91
CA LEU A 7 -53.82 5.50 0.35
C LEU A 7 -54.10 4.67 1.63
N ASN A 8 -54.44 3.39 1.50
CA ASN A 8 -54.79 2.51 2.62
C ASN A 8 -53.83 1.31 2.80
N PHE A 9 -52.52 1.56 2.71
CA PHE A 9 -51.50 0.65 3.29
C PHE A 9 -50.50 1.44 4.16
N CYS A 10 -50.97 2.49 4.82
CA CYS A 10 -50.40 2.82 6.13
C CYS A 10 -50.71 1.66 7.09
N LYS A 11 -49.84 1.46 8.09
CA LYS A 11 -50.15 1.03 9.48
C LYS A 11 -49.47 -0.23 10.04
N ASN A 12 -48.62 -0.97 9.32
CA ASN A 12 -48.04 -2.23 9.85
C ASN A 12 -46.50 -2.37 9.78
N PHE A 13 -45.72 -1.35 10.12
CA PHE A 13 -44.30 -1.58 10.47
C PHE A 13 -43.72 -0.52 11.42
N THR A 14 -44.52 -0.01 12.34
CA THR A 14 -44.07 0.91 13.39
C THR A 14 -44.52 0.37 14.74
N ARG A 15 -44.01 -0.81 15.12
CA ARG A 15 -44.08 -1.33 16.49
C ARG A 15 -43.21 -2.58 16.63
N SER A 16 -41.94 -2.42 16.98
CA SER A 16 -41.15 -3.34 17.83
C SER A 16 -39.68 -2.89 17.80
N LEU A 17 -39.01 -2.94 18.95
CA LEU A 17 -37.59 -2.63 19.18
C LEU A 17 -37.25 -1.16 19.48
N SER A 18 -37.98 -0.65 20.46
CA SER A 18 -37.38 0.06 21.59
C SER A 18 -36.23 -0.74 22.24
N ALA A 19 -35.20 0.00 22.66
CA ALA A 19 -34.17 -0.35 23.66
C ALA A 19 -32.93 -1.17 23.21
N VAL A 20 -31.92 -0.46 22.69
CA VAL A 20 -30.51 -0.77 23.01
C VAL A 20 -29.86 0.52 23.53
N ARG A 21 -29.59 0.53 24.84
CA ARG A 21 -28.89 1.61 25.54
C ARG A 21 -27.46 1.71 25.03
N LEU A 22 -27.09 2.89 24.57
CA LEU A 22 -25.69 3.32 24.46
C LEU A 22 -25.12 3.46 25.88
N PRO A 23 -23.95 2.87 26.23
CA PRO A 23 -23.31 3.17 27.49
C PRO A 23 -22.80 4.62 27.47
N LYS A 24 -23.28 5.41 28.45
CA LYS A 24 -22.86 6.78 28.70
C LYS A 24 -21.41 6.80 29.17
N ALA A 25 -20.66 7.79 28.69
CA ALA A 25 -19.35 8.19 29.20
C ALA A 25 -19.42 8.47 30.70
N VAL A 26 -18.43 7.98 31.45
CA VAL A 26 -18.22 8.28 32.87
C VAL A 26 -17.17 9.38 32.96
N PRO A 27 -17.41 10.47 33.70
CA PRO A 27 -16.40 11.48 33.96
C PRO A 27 -15.71 11.28 35.33
N GLU A 28 -14.52 11.84 35.39
CA GLU A 28 -13.82 12.41 36.55
C GLU A 28 -13.19 11.54 37.66
N GLN A 29 -11.85 11.70 37.70
CA GLN A 29 -10.99 12.05 38.85
C GLN A 29 -10.92 11.09 40.05
N PHE A 30 -9.71 10.61 40.35
CA PHE A 30 -9.10 10.74 41.68
C PHE A 30 -7.56 10.60 41.59
N LEU A 31 -6.86 11.62 42.10
CA LEU A 31 -5.46 11.59 42.52
C LEU A 31 -5.23 10.45 43.53
N PHE A 32 -4.13 9.69 43.42
CA PHE A 32 -3.08 9.73 44.46
C PHE A 32 -1.80 8.98 44.03
N SER A 33 -0.69 9.64 44.33
CA SER A 33 0.66 9.14 44.59
C SER A 33 0.80 7.67 45.03
N SER A 34 1.75 6.96 44.43
CA SER A 34 2.87 6.35 45.18
C SER A 34 3.94 5.80 44.25
N GLN A 35 5.15 6.33 44.42
CA GLN A 35 6.39 5.76 43.92
C GLN A 35 6.60 4.35 44.51
N THR A 36 7.02 3.39 43.69
CA THR A 36 7.75 2.21 44.18
C THR A 36 8.92 1.91 43.24
N PRO A 37 10.17 1.82 43.76
CA PRO A 37 11.36 1.60 42.96
C PRO A 37 11.44 0.14 42.51
N VAL A 38 11.61 -0.09 41.21
CA VAL A 38 11.95 -1.43 40.72
C VAL A 38 13.45 -1.66 40.96
N HIS A 39 13.70 -2.51 41.94
CA HIS A 39 14.98 -3.06 42.34
C HIS A 39 15.72 -3.69 41.15
N GLN A 40 16.93 -3.23 40.87
CA GLN A 40 17.89 -3.99 40.06
C GLN A 40 18.46 -5.13 40.92
N PRO A 41 18.51 -6.38 40.45
CA PRO A 41 19.42 -7.36 41.02
C PRO A 41 20.78 -7.23 40.34
N SER A 42 21.74 -6.72 41.10
CA SER A 42 23.17 -6.88 40.86
C SER A 42 23.55 -8.36 40.95
N PHE A 43 23.70 -9.03 39.81
CA PHE A 43 24.33 -10.35 39.76
C PHE A 43 25.82 -10.18 39.47
N GLN A 44 26.60 -10.06 40.54
CA GLN A 44 28.03 -10.32 40.48
C GLN A 44 28.23 -11.84 40.32
N ARG A 45 28.84 -12.25 39.21
CA ARG A 45 29.63 -13.48 39.15
C ARG A 45 30.93 -13.19 38.42
N LEU A 46 31.97 -13.05 39.24
CA LEU A 46 33.32 -13.48 38.87
C LEU A 46 33.22 -14.96 38.48
N PHE A 47 33.67 -15.34 37.29
CA PHE A 47 34.49 -16.52 37.09
C PHE A 47 35.16 -16.42 35.72
N SER A 48 36.49 -16.45 35.80
CA SER A 48 37.49 -16.70 34.77
C SER A 48 37.05 -17.73 33.73
N GLY A 49 37.10 -17.32 32.46
CA GLY A 49 36.91 -18.21 31.32
C GLY A 49 37.33 -17.49 30.06
N SER A 50 38.59 -17.63 29.69
CA SER A 50 39.13 -17.20 28.40
C SER A 50 38.51 -18.04 27.28
N CYS A 51 37.32 -17.66 26.81
CA CYS A 51 36.81 -18.10 25.54
C CYS A 51 37.01 -16.98 24.53
N LEU A 52 38.05 -17.12 23.71
CA LEU A 52 38.26 -16.34 22.48
C LEU A 52 37.10 -16.66 21.51
N TYR A 53 35.93 -16.08 21.77
CA TYR A 53 34.89 -16.00 20.76
C TYR A 53 35.30 -14.85 19.85
N SER A 54 35.96 -15.19 18.75
CA SER A 54 36.17 -14.26 17.65
C SER A 54 34.81 -13.63 17.34
N ARG A 55 34.69 -12.33 17.63
CA ARG A 55 33.59 -11.52 17.11
C ARG A 55 33.72 -11.62 15.60
N ILE A 56 32.95 -12.53 15.01
CA ILE A 56 32.59 -12.44 13.61
C ILE A 56 31.78 -11.15 13.53
N VAL A 57 32.47 -10.04 13.31
CA VAL A 57 31.88 -8.82 12.78
C VAL A 57 31.41 -9.25 11.41
N ILE A 58 30.15 -9.72 11.32
CA ILE A 58 29.50 -9.95 10.04
C ILE A 58 29.55 -8.58 9.38
N PRO A 59 30.38 -8.39 8.34
CA PRO A 59 30.45 -7.10 7.73
C PRO A 59 29.06 -6.87 7.13
N GLN A 60 28.40 -5.81 7.57
CA GLN A 60 27.25 -5.25 6.86
C GLN A 60 27.77 -4.61 5.56
N HIS A 61 28.49 -5.38 4.75
CA HIS A 61 28.64 -5.09 3.33
C HIS A 61 27.24 -5.25 2.76
N PHE A 62 26.51 -4.14 2.84
CA PHE A 62 25.42 -3.76 1.97
C PHE A 62 25.74 -4.34 0.60
N ARG A 63 25.11 -5.48 0.25
CA ARG A 63 25.15 -5.98 -1.11
C ARG A 63 24.51 -4.88 -1.93
N GLN A 64 25.32 -4.00 -2.51
CA GLN A 64 24.84 -3.18 -3.60
C GLN A 64 24.37 -4.20 -4.63
N PRO A 65 23.08 -4.23 -4.98
CA PRO A 65 22.68 -5.09 -6.08
C PRO A 65 23.47 -4.56 -7.27
N CYS A 66 24.39 -5.37 -7.78
CA CYS A 66 24.88 -5.29 -9.15
C CYS A 66 23.68 -4.87 -10.00
N THR A 67 23.82 -3.79 -10.77
CA THR A 67 22.71 -3.18 -11.51
C THR A 67 22.17 -4.19 -12.52
N VAL A 68 21.29 -5.08 -12.07
CA VAL A 68 20.66 -6.09 -12.90
C VAL A 68 19.92 -5.31 -13.95
N THR A 69 20.31 -5.49 -15.21
CA THR A 69 19.61 -4.95 -16.36
C THR A 69 18.16 -5.38 -16.23
N GLN A 70 17.30 -4.47 -15.74
CA GLN A 70 15.90 -4.81 -15.52
C GLN A 70 15.31 -5.30 -16.84
N GLN A 71 14.57 -6.40 -16.80
CA GLN A 71 13.87 -6.88 -18.00
C GLN A 71 13.00 -5.77 -18.57
N ARG A 72 12.97 -5.65 -19.91
CA ARG A 72 12.15 -4.64 -20.58
C ARG A 72 10.67 -4.90 -20.33
N HIS A 73 10.26 -6.16 -20.36
CA HIS A 73 8.91 -6.60 -20.08
C HIS A 73 8.65 -6.75 -18.58
N ILE A 74 7.38 -6.63 -18.16
CA ILE A 74 6.98 -6.82 -16.77
C ILE A 74 6.52 -8.27 -16.56
N THR A 75 7.30 -9.01 -15.77
CA THR A 75 7.13 -10.42 -15.37
C THR A 75 7.29 -10.56 -13.85
N LEU A 76 7.09 -11.77 -13.33
CA LEU A 76 7.31 -12.06 -11.90
C LEU A 76 8.69 -11.58 -11.45
N LEU A 77 8.78 -11.10 -10.21
CA LEU A 77 9.99 -10.55 -9.59
C LEU A 77 10.56 -9.27 -10.25
N THR A 78 9.90 -8.72 -11.28
CA THR A 78 10.24 -7.40 -11.81
C THR A 78 10.13 -6.36 -10.70
N THR A 79 11.16 -5.53 -10.54
CA THR A 79 11.19 -4.45 -9.55
C THR A 79 10.65 -3.14 -10.15
N PHE A 80 10.03 -2.31 -9.32
CA PHE A 80 9.37 -1.08 -9.74
C PHE A 80 9.86 0.15 -8.99
N ASN A 81 9.59 1.32 -9.54
CA ASN A 81 9.63 2.57 -8.80
C ASN A 81 8.19 3.00 -8.46
N VAL A 82 7.95 3.35 -7.21
CA VAL A 82 6.64 3.85 -6.76
C VAL A 82 6.58 5.35 -7.00
N VAL A 83 5.57 5.78 -7.74
CA VAL A 83 5.40 7.14 -8.26
C VAL A 83 4.34 7.92 -7.48
N ASP A 84 4.01 7.48 -6.27
CA ASP A 84 3.11 8.17 -5.35
C ASP A 84 3.86 8.72 -4.12
N ASN A 85 3.16 9.51 -3.31
CA ASN A 85 3.64 9.99 -2.02
C ASN A 85 3.12 9.17 -0.83
N SER A 86 2.57 7.97 -1.05
CA SER A 86 2.03 7.13 0.02
C SER A 86 3.11 6.79 1.06
N ALA A 87 2.72 6.59 2.33
CA ALA A 87 3.66 6.22 3.38
C ALA A 87 4.42 4.93 3.04
N LEU A 88 3.76 3.95 2.41
CA LEU A 88 4.37 2.70 1.93
C LEU A 88 5.37 2.95 0.79
N GLY A 89 5.00 3.78 -0.19
CA GLY A 89 5.87 4.18 -1.29
C GLY A 89 7.11 4.92 -0.82
N GLN A 90 6.98 5.79 0.18
CA GLN A 90 8.11 6.53 0.74
C GLN A 90 9.10 5.64 1.49
N ARG A 91 8.61 4.67 2.30
CA ARG A 91 9.48 3.68 2.97
C ARG A 91 10.32 2.87 1.99
N THR A 92 9.76 2.57 0.82
CA THR A 92 10.43 1.81 -0.23
C THR A 92 11.71 2.48 -0.76
N LYS A 93 11.85 3.80 -0.62
CA LYS A 93 13.08 4.50 -1.02
C LYS A 93 14.27 4.19 -0.12
N ARG A 94 14.01 3.95 1.16
CA ARG A 94 15.05 3.63 2.17
C ARG A 94 15.32 2.13 2.25
N ASN A 95 14.28 1.34 1.99
CA ASN A 95 14.32 -0.11 2.07
C ASN A 95 14.46 -0.75 0.67
N ARG A 96 14.11 -2.03 0.57
CA ARG A 96 14.10 -2.79 -0.68
C ARG A 96 13.02 -2.29 -1.64
N LYS A 97 13.36 -2.20 -2.93
CA LYS A 97 12.42 -1.88 -4.02
C LYS A 97 11.23 -2.84 -4.05
N PRO A 98 10.03 -2.37 -4.42
CA PRO A 98 8.87 -3.22 -4.56
C PRO A 98 9.02 -4.10 -5.81
N TYR A 99 8.49 -5.30 -5.73
CA TYR A 99 8.59 -6.26 -6.83
C TYR A 99 7.29 -7.00 -7.06
N LEU A 100 7.12 -7.52 -8.28
CA LEU A 100 5.93 -8.25 -8.68
C LEU A 100 5.88 -9.63 -8.00
N ILE A 101 4.77 -9.95 -7.36
CA ILE A 101 4.50 -11.31 -6.84
C ILE A 101 3.50 -12.04 -7.72
N GLY A 102 2.52 -11.34 -8.31
CA GLY A 102 1.49 -12.01 -9.10
C GLY A 102 0.64 -11.07 -9.94
N PHE A 103 -0.14 -11.69 -10.83
CA PHE A 103 -1.07 -11.01 -11.73
C PHE A 103 -2.51 -11.29 -11.30
N TYR A 104 -3.41 -10.32 -11.47
CA TYR A 104 -4.85 -10.55 -11.36
C TYR A 104 -5.45 -11.07 -12.67
N ARG A 105 -4.77 -10.80 -13.78
CA ARG A 105 -5.16 -11.27 -15.10
C ARG A 105 -4.55 -12.66 -15.36
N LYS A 106 -5.22 -13.49 -16.16
CA LYS A 106 -4.72 -14.80 -16.63
C LYS A 106 -3.42 -14.73 -17.49
N ARG A 107 -2.83 -13.55 -17.69
CA ARG A 107 -1.61 -13.35 -18.49
C ARG A 107 -0.39 -13.28 -17.59
N LYS A 108 0.76 -13.82 -18.05
CA LYS A 108 2.05 -13.80 -17.33
C LYS A 108 2.89 -12.52 -17.57
N THR A 109 2.30 -11.52 -18.22
CA THR A 109 2.93 -10.21 -18.45
C THR A 109 1.93 -9.09 -18.17
N ALA A 110 2.44 -7.93 -17.74
CA ALA A 110 1.64 -6.74 -17.51
C ALA A 110 2.07 -5.60 -18.43
N ASP A 111 1.09 -4.78 -18.81
CA ASP A 111 1.28 -3.56 -19.59
C ASP A 111 0.73 -2.34 -18.83
N ILE A 112 0.92 -1.15 -19.41
CA ILE A 112 0.38 0.11 -18.87
C ILE A 112 -1.14 -0.01 -18.64
N GLY A 113 -1.61 0.41 -17.46
CA GLY A 113 -3.01 0.41 -17.06
C GLY A 113 -3.54 -0.92 -16.55
N ASP A 114 -2.69 -1.93 -16.41
CA ASP A 114 -3.04 -3.20 -15.75
C ASP A 114 -2.80 -3.13 -14.23
N VAL A 115 -3.65 -3.84 -13.49
CA VAL A 115 -3.54 -3.99 -12.04
C VAL A 115 -2.73 -5.25 -11.72
N ILE A 116 -1.76 -5.09 -10.83
CA ILE A 116 -0.79 -6.12 -10.44
C ILE A 116 -0.70 -6.27 -8.92
N ARG A 117 -0.23 -7.43 -8.45
CA ARG A 117 0.01 -7.70 -7.02
C ARG A 117 1.50 -7.56 -6.72
N VAL A 118 1.84 -6.61 -5.86
CA VAL A 118 3.23 -6.24 -5.53
C VAL A 118 3.55 -6.44 -4.06
N ALA A 119 4.80 -6.80 -3.76
CA ALA A 119 5.34 -6.77 -2.40
C ALA A 119 5.95 -5.41 -2.12
N VAL A 120 5.52 -4.75 -1.06
CA VAL A 120 6.06 -3.46 -0.61
C VAL A 120 6.32 -3.56 0.90
N GLY A 121 7.59 -3.48 1.31
CA GLY A 121 7.96 -3.53 2.74
C GLY A 121 7.45 -4.78 3.47
N GLY A 122 7.45 -5.95 2.81
CA GLY A 122 6.98 -7.21 3.39
C GLY A 122 5.45 -7.42 3.35
N LYS A 123 4.68 -6.45 2.84
CA LYS A 123 3.22 -6.55 2.69
C LYS A 123 2.80 -6.65 1.22
N THR A 124 1.76 -7.41 0.93
CA THR A 124 1.15 -7.48 -0.39
C THR A 124 0.21 -6.30 -0.61
N ASN A 125 0.33 -5.63 -1.75
CA ASN A 125 -0.52 -4.51 -2.14
C ASN A 125 -0.93 -4.64 -3.61
N LYS A 126 -2.03 -3.99 -3.99
CA LYS A 126 -2.37 -3.78 -5.39
C LYS A 126 -1.64 -2.56 -5.93
N ALA A 127 -1.28 -2.60 -7.20
CA ALA A 127 -0.70 -1.45 -7.88
C ALA A 127 -1.16 -1.40 -9.33
N ILE A 128 -1.25 -0.19 -9.88
CA ILE A 128 -1.47 0.05 -11.31
C ILE A 128 -0.12 0.33 -11.96
N VAL A 129 0.13 -0.33 -13.09
CA VAL A 129 1.30 -0.03 -13.92
C VAL A 129 1.06 1.28 -14.68
N VAL A 130 1.90 2.28 -14.43
CA VAL A 130 1.81 3.59 -15.08
C VAL A 130 2.86 3.74 -16.18
N GLY A 131 4.07 3.20 -15.97
CA GLY A 131 5.16 3.28 -16.94
C GLY A 131 5.84 1.93 -17.13
N THR A 132 6.25 1.64 -18.37
CA THR A 132 6.98 0.43 -18.72
C THR A 132 8.19 0.74 -19.59
N ARG A 133 9.25 -0.05 -19.41
CA ARG A 133 10.44 -0.03 -20.26
C ARG A 133 10.22 -0.72 -21.60
N LYS A 134 9.19 -1.57 -21.70
CA LYS A 134 8.85 -2.32 -22.90
C LYS A 134 8.37 -1.34 -23.97
N THR A 135 9.11 -1.26 -25.07
CA THR A 135 8.64 -0.56 -26.26
C THR A 135 7.36 -1.24 -26.76
N LYS A 136 6.35 -0.42 -27.06
CA LYS A 136 5.06 -0.82 -27.62
C LYS A 136 4.91 -0.16 -28.99
N HIS A 137 3.69 0.21 -29.35
CA HIS A 137 3.42 1.03 -30.53
C HIS A 137 4.11 2.40 -30.40
N HIS A 138 4.49 3.00 -31.52
CA HIS A 138 5.19 4.30 -31.56
C HIS A 138 4.38 5.46 -30.93
N THR A 139 3.05 5.31 -30.81
CA THR A 139 2.16 6.30 -30.15
C THR A 139 2.15 6.18 -28.61
N VAL A 140 2.73 5.12 -28.04
CA VAL A 140 2.73 4.89 -26.59
C VAL A 140 4.06 5.35 -26.00
N PRO A 141 4.07 6.24 -24.99
CA PRO A 141 5.33 6.70 -24.41
C PRO A 141 6.08 5.54 -23.75
N ARG A 142 7.38 5.44 -24.07
CA ARG A 142 8.32 4.54 -23.41
C ARG A 142 8.93 5.22 -22.19
N TYR A 143 9.02 4.51 -21.09
CA TYR A 143 9.65 5.00 -19.86
C TYR A 143 11.02 4.36 -19.67
N ASP A 144 11.94 5.08 -19.00
CA ASP A 144 13.26 4.54 -18.68
C ASP A 144 13.20 3.48 -17.58
N ASN A 145 12.22 3.61 -16.67
CA ASN A 145 11.99 2.73 -15.53
C ASN A 145 10.56 2.20 -15.51
N ASN A 146 10.37 1.01 -14.92
CA ASN A 146 9.04 0.48 -14.66
C ASN A 146 8.43 1.20 -13.44
N ASN A 147 7.30 1.87 -13.65
CA ASN A 147 6.70 2.79 -12.69
C ASN A 147 5.30 2.31 -12.29
N ILE A 148 5.00 2.36 -10.99
CA ILE A 148 3.71 1.93 -10.44
C ILE A 148 3.12 2.97 -9.49
N VAL A 149 1.80 2.95 -9.35
CA VAL A 149 1.06 3.67 -8.31
C VAL A 149 0.35 2.64 -7.44
N LEU A 150 0.51 2.76 -6.11
CA LEU A 150 -0.12 1.83 -5.17
C LEU A 150 -1.61 2.18 -5.03
N VAL A 151 -2.44 1.14 -5.04
CA VAL A 151 -3.89 1.27 -4.94
C VAL A 151 -4.45 0.30 -3.92
N ASP A 152 -5.59 0.68 -3.38
CA ASP A 152 -6.44 -0.16 -2.55
C ASP A 152 -7.20 -1.21 -3.39
N ASP A 153 -7.93 -2.10 -2.72
CA ASP A 153 -8.82 -3.07 -3.33
C ASP A 153 -9.90 -2.45 -4.22
N ASN A 154 -10.35 -1.25 -3.86
CA ASN A 154 -11.32 -0.45 -4.60
C ASN A 154 -10.69 0.38 -5.73
N LEU A 155 -9.41 0.14 -6.06
CA LEU A 155 -8.63 0.89 -7.07
C LEU A 155 -8.50 2.40 -6.76
N ALA A 156 -8.74 2.82 -5.51
CA ALA A 156 -8.41 4.15 -5.03
C ALA A 156 -6.89 4.24 -4.78
N PRO A 157 -6.22 5.34 -5.16
CA PRO A 157 -4.80 5.48 -4.88
C PRO A 157 -4.54 5.61 -3.37
N LEU A 158 -3.48 4.96 -2.89
CA LEU A 158 -3.08 5.05 -1.47
C LEU A 158 -2.41 6.38 -1.14
N GLY A 159 -1.83 7.05 -2.14
CA GLY A 159 -1.19 8.35 -2.00
C GLY A 159 -2.12 9.49 -2.42
N THR A 160 -1.91 10.66 -1.82
CA THR A 160 -2.63 11.91 -2.15
C THR A 160 -2.14 12.56 -3.44
N ARG A 161 -0.89 12.29 -3.88
CA ARG A 161 -0.28 12.91 -5.06
C ARG A 161 0.59 11.94 -5.84
N ILE A 162 0.42 11.94 -7.16
CA ILE A 162 1.26 11.20 -8.10
C ILE A 162 2.38 12.13 -8.61
N LYS A 163 3.64 11.71 -8.44
CA LYS A 163 4.83 12.55 -8.67
C LYS A 163 5.34 12.53 -10.12
N GLY A 164 4.96 11.53 -10.90
CA GLY A 164 5.44 11.31 -12.26
C GLY A 164 4.34 11.43 -13.30
N PRO A 165 4.71 11.42 -14.59
CA PRO A 165 3.74 11.52 -15.67
C PRO A 165 2.90 10.24 -15.77
N ILE A 166 1.64 10.40 -16.17
CA ILE A 166 0.72 9.32 -16.47
C ILE A 166 0.44 9.29 -17.98
N PRO A 167 0.51 8.13 -18.64
CA PRO A 167 0.19 8.04 -20.05
C PRO A 167 -1.30 8.22 -20.30
N SER A 168 -1.64 8.94 -21.35
CA SER A 168 -3.00 9.30 -21.76
C SER A 168 -3.88 8.08 -22.09
N ILE A 169 -3.27 6.93 -22.38
CA ILE A 169 -3.94 5.65 -22.63
C ILE A 169 -4.81 5.21 -21.44
N ILE A 170 -4.40 5.57 -20.21
CA ILE A 170 -5.16 5.22 -19.00
C ILE A 170 -6.51 5.97 -18.96
N ARG A 171 -6.62 7.13 -19.64
CA ARG A 171 -7.90 7.85 -19.76
C ARG A 171 -8.96 7.05 -20.52
N ARG A 172 -8.58 6.14 -21.41
CA ARG A 172 -9.55 5.23 -22.08
C ARG A 172 -10.28 4.33 -21.09
N ARG A 173 -9.72 4.12 -19.90
CA ARG A 173 -10.30 3.33 -18.80
C ARG A 173 -10.76 4.22 -17.64
N GLN A 174 -11.16 5.48 -17.92
CA GLN A 174 -11.48 6.48 -16.89
C GLN A 174 -12.53 6.02 -15.89
N ALA A 175 -13.55 5.26 -16.33
CA ALA A 175 -14.57 4.71 -15.43
C ALA A 175 -13.98 3.87 -14.27
N LYS A 176 -12.86 3.17 -14.51
CA LYS A 176 -12.20 2.32 -13.49
C LYS A 176 -11.19 3.09 -12.65
N TYR A 177 -10.54 4.10 -13.21
CA TYR A 177 -9.39 4.78 -12.59
C TYR A 177 -9.64 6.26 -12.33
N SER A 178 -10.91 6.66 -12.18
CA SER A 178 -11.32 8.06 -12.01
C SER A 178 -10.54 8.78 -10.91
N LYS A 179 -10.43 8.17 -9.72
CA LYS A 179 -9.71 8.74 -8.57
C LYS A 179 -8.21 8.92 -8.84
N VAL A 180 -7.58 7.97 -9.54
CA VAL A 180 -6.15 8.03 -9.89
C VAL A 180 -5.90 9.14 -10.91
N LEU A 181 -6.77 9.26 -11.91
CA LEU A 181 -6.69 10.30 -12.94
C LEU A 181 -6.93 11.70 -12.37
N ALA A 182 -7.81 11.84 -11.38
CA ALA A 182 -8.09 13.11 -10.72
C ALA A 182 -6.90 13.67 -9.94
N ILE A 183 -6.05 12.80 -9.38
CA ILE A 183 -4.87 13.19 -8.59
C ILE A 183 -3.62 13.44 -9.48
N ALA A 184 -3.66 13.02 -10.73
CA ALA A 184 -2.53 13.10 -11.64
C ALA A 184 -2.26 14.53 -12.11
N SER A 185 -1.03 15.02 -11.92
CA SER A 185 -0.67 16.39 -12.31
C SER A 185 -0.22 16.51 -13.78
N ARG A 186 0.36 15.46 -14.38
CA ARG A 186 0.95 15.53 -15.73
C ARG A 186 0.57 14.32 -16.56
N PHE A 187 0.18 14.57 -17.81
CA PHE A 187 -0.13 13.55 -18.81
C PHE A 187 0.84 13.60 -19.99
N ILE A 188 1.16 12.43 -20.54
CA ILE A 188 2.00 12.24 -21.74
C ILE A 188 1.27 11.33 -22.73
#